data_AF-A0A3D2C8B9-F1
#
_entry.id   AF-A0A3D2C8B9-F1
#
_cell.length_a   1.000
_cell.length_b   1.000
_cell.length_c   1.000
_cell.angle_alpha   90.00
_cell.angle_beta   90.00
_cell.angle_gamma   90.00
#
_symmetry.space_group_name_H-M   'P 1'
#
loop_
_entity.id
_entity.type
_entity.pdbx_description
1 polymer ?
#
loop_
_entity_poly.entity_id
_entity_poly.type
_entity_poly.pdbx_seq_one_letter_code
_entity_poly.pdbx_strand_id
1 'polypeptide(L)'
;MSQNGTVAALRIAAISFVSAIAFAVPQAAMALSCDDIMSLVEHGVPEGVVVNTVKTSGTLFTADEVRCLADRGAPAAVVSTAKGMSSQEDPGAAAPVPVEKVEPQGSELDVEDEFESRAKAGAARELSDGEEQAGREPPKLKEAVAQYQAKKPLAASLMLFELLESEKYPEYEPKINYYLGRSLEMLEMFHTAQHHYMQVVRRPESQYFAYALPKMVKISRITGNDIELKRVVAKIPPDAYPPRAKSDLFYLLGVKAYGKDDLSRASKYFGQVAQNSPYYLKAEYYRGVIYNQQGKLKSAVRSFRDVFRQEMEVANDPRAIAEVSELKQLALLNIARIYYGIERYDESANYYNLVDHDSPHWPEALFELGWANFMQNNLNNTLGQLLTVRSGFFSESEWIPEAHVLRSL
;
A
#
# COMPACT_ATOMS: atom_id res chain seq x y z
N MET A 1 28.27 7.30 -37.51
CA MET A 1 28.17 7.89 -36.15
C MET A 1 26.76 8.44 -35.98
N SER A 2 25.90 7.71 -35.27
CA SER A 2 24.80 8.29 -34.49
C SER A 2 24.28 7.17 -33.58
N GLN A 3 24.28 7.45 -32.27
CA GLN A 3 23.93 6.53 -31.21
C GLN A 3 22.41 6.60 -30.99
N ASN A 4 21.72 5.46 -31.08
CA ASN A 4 20.36 5.32 -30.57
C ASN A 4 20.43 4.73 -29.16
N GLY A 5 19.97 5.52 -28.20
CA GLY A 5 19.86 5.14 -26.80
C GLY A 5 18.77 4.10 -26.56
N THR A 6 19.12 3.07 -25.81
CA THR A 6 18.26 1.99 -25.34
C THR A 6 17.40 2.47 -24.18
N VAL A 7 16.08 2.43 -24.34
CA VAL A 7 15.12 2.52 -23.25
C VAL A 7 14.89 1.10 -22.73
N ALA A 8 15.43 0.80 -21.56
CA ALA A 8 15.21 -0.48 -20.88
C ALA A 8 13.82 -0.47 -20.22
N ALA A 9 12.85 -1.15 -20.83
CA ALA A 9 11.58 -1.47 -20.20
C ALA A 9 11.77 -2.67 -19.28
N LEU A 10 11.56 -2.45 -17.97
CA LEU A 10 11.61 -3.49 -16.95
C LEU A 10 10.32 -4.32 -17.03
N ARG A 11 10.31 -5.37 -17.86
CA ARG A 11 9.24 -6.38 -17.90
C ARG A 11 9.38 -7.31 -16.71
N ILE A 12 8.48 -7.21 -15.73
CA ILE A 12 8.33 -8.23 -14.69
C ILE A 12 7.41 -9.31 -15.25
N ALA A 13 8.00 -10.34 -15.84
CA ALA A 13 7.31 -11.58 -16.15
C ALA A 13 7.17 -12.39 -14.85
N ALA A 14 5.95 -12.49 -14.31
CA ALA A 14 5.62 -13.46 -13.27
C ALA A 14 4.56 -14.41 -13.84
N ILE A 15 5.02 -15.37 -14.64
CA ILE A 15 4.23 -16.54 -15.03
C ILE A 15 4.19 -17.45 -13.80
N SER A 16 3.09 -17.44 -13.06
CA SER A 16 2.80 -18.48 -12.07
C SER A 16 1.73 -19.41 -12.63
N PHE A 17 2.18 -20.51 -13.22
CA PHE A 17 1.39 -21.71 -13.43
C PHE A 17 0.92 -22.23 -12.06
N VAL A 18 -0.36 -22.06 -11.73
CA VAL A 18 -0.95 -22.74 -10.57
C VAL A 18 -1.17 -24.19 -10.96
N SER A 19 -0.19 -25.02 -10.62
CA SER A 19 -0.33 -26.48 -10.62
C SER A 19 -1.27 -26.88 -9.48
N ALA A 20 -2.37 -27.56 -9.82
CA ALA A 20 -3.33 -28.08 -8.86
C ALA A 20 -2.69 -29.21 -8.04
N ILE A 21 -2.13 -28.86 -6.88
CA ILE A 21 -1.77 -29.80 -5.83
C ILE A 21 -2.89 -29.74 -4.79
N ALA A 22 -3.64 -30.83 -4.67
CA ALA A 22 -4.58 -31.05 -3.58
C ALA A 22 -3.80 -31.10 -2.26
N PHE A 23 -3.70 -29.96 -1.57
CA PHE A 23 -3.21 -29.91 -0.20
C PHE A 23 -4.38 -30.17 0.75
N ALA A 24 -4.28 -31.29 1.48
CA ALA A 24 -4.98 -31.45 2.74
C ALA A 24 -4.50 -30.34 3.69
N VAL A 25 -5.38 -29.39 3.99
CA VAL A 25 -5.10 -28.29 4.91
C VAL A 25 -5.11 -28.85 6.35
N PRO A 26 -4.01 -28.74 7.12
CA PRO A 26 -4.13 -28.78 8.57
C PRO A 26 -4.80 -27.47 8.99
N GLN A 27 -6.00 -27.55 9.57
CA GLN A 27 -6.67 -26.40 10.16
C GLN A 27 -5.76 -25.81 11.25
N ALA A 28 -5.15 -24.66 10.98
CA ALA A 28 -4.67 -23.78 12.04
C ALA A 28 -5.91 -23.33 12.82
N ALA A 29 -6.05 -23.79 14.06
CA ALA A 29 -7.12 -23.40 14.95
C ALA A 29 -7.05 -21.88 15.15
N MET A 30 -8.02 -21.16 14.57
CA MET A 30 -8.30 -19.77 14.95
C MET A 30 -8.62 -19.77 16.45
N ALA A 31 -8.03 -18.84 17.20
CA ALA A 31 -8.37 -18.70 18.61
C ALA A 31 -9.85 -18.32 18.73
N LEU A 32 -10.65 -19.19 19.35
CA LEU A 32 -12.07 -18.98 19.64
C LEU A 32 -12.26 -17.71 20.50
N SER A 33 -13.02 -16.75 20.00
CA SER A 33 -13.41 -15.54 20.75
C SER A 33 -14.79 -15.70 21.42
N CYS A 34 -15.16 -14.74 22.28
CA CYS A 34 -16.52 -14.67 22.85
C CYS A 34 -17.60 -14.66 21.76
N ASP A 35 -17.40 -13.91 20.67
CA ASP A 35 -18.37 -13.80 19.57
C ASP A 35 -18.56 -15.11 18.81
N ASP A 36 -17.48 -15.87 18.61
CA ASP A 36 -17.54 -17.17 17.92
C ASP A 36 -18.35 -18.20 18.73
N ILE A 37 -18.14 -18.23 20.05
CA ILE A 37 -18.88 -19.11 20.96
C ILE A 37 -20.35 -18.71 21.02
N MET A 38 -20.62 -17.40 21.14
CA MET A 38 -22.01 -16.91 21.19
C MET A 38 -22.73 -17.15 19.87
N SER A 39 -22.06 -17.06 18.73
CA SER A 39 -22.63 -17.43 17.44
C SER A 39 -23.11 -18.89 17.44
N LEU A 40 -22.34 -19.84 17.98
CA LEU A 40 -22.76 -21.24 18.06
C LEU A 40 -24.00 -21.42 18.97
N VAL A 41 -24.02 -20.74 20.11
CA VAL A 41 -25.14 -20.77 21.06
C VAL A 41 -26.41 -20.18 20.44
N GLU A 42 -26.30 -19.02 19.79
CA GLU A 42 -27.40 -18.31 19.14
C GLU A 42 -27.99 -19.10 17.95
N HIS A 43 -27.17 -19.90 17.25
CA HIS A 43 -27.62 -20.78 16.18
C HIS A 43 -28.13 -22.15 16.67
N GLY A 44 -28.33 -22.32 17.98
CA GLY A 44 -28.98 -23.50 18.56
C GLY A 44 -28.11 -24.76 18.55
N VAL A 45 -26.78 -24.62 18.49
CA VAL A 45 -25.86 -25.76 18.59
C VAL A 45 -25.99 -26.38 19.99
N PRO A 46 -26.09 -27.72 20.14
CA PRO A 46 -26.25 -28.35 21.44
C PRO A 46 -25.10 -28.01 22.42
N GLU A 47 -25.43 -27.79 23.69
CA GLU A 47 -24.49 -27.37 24.75
C GLU A 47 -23.24 -28.26 24.83
N GLY A 48 -23.40 -29.58 24.76
CA GLY A 48 -22.28 -30.52 24.80
C GLY A 48 -21.30 -30.39 23.62
N VAL A 49 -21.78 -29.95 22.46
CA VAL A 49 -20.94 -29.71 21.27
C VAL A 49 -20.13 -28.43 21.47
N VAL A 50 -20.76 -27.35 21.95
CA VAL A 50 -20.08 -26.08 22.24
C VAL A 50 -19.01 -26.26 23.31
N VAL A 51 -19.31 -26.99 24.40
CA VAL A 51 -18.33 -27.32 25.45
C VAL A 51 -17.15 -28.11 24.89
N ASN A 52 -17.40 -29.08 23.99
CA ASN A 52 -16.33 -29.85 23.39
C ASN A 52 -15.46 -28.97 22.47
N THR A 53 -16.07 -28.11 21.66
CA THR A 53 -15.38 -27.15 20.80
C THR A 53 -14.45 -26.24 21.61
N VAL A 54 -14.93 -25.69 22.73
CA VAL A 54 -14.13 -24.86 23.65
C VAL A 54 -12.95 -25.64 24.26
N LYS A 55 -13.13 -26.92 24.62
CA LYS A 55 -12.03 -27.75 25.17
C LYS A 55 -10.99 -28.09 24.12
N THR A 56 -11.43 -28.42 22.90
CA THR A 56 -10.54 -28.86 21.81
C THR A 56 -9.85 -27.70 21.09
N SER A 57 -10.36 -26.47 21.20
CA SER A 57 -9.78 -25.30 20.53
C SER A 57 -8.39 -24.94 21.05
N GLY A 58 -8.05 -25.36 22.29
CA GLY A 58 -6.77 -25.04 22.91
C GLY A 58 -6.59 -23.54 23.24
N THR A 59 -7.68 -22.77 23.20
CA THR A 59 -7.67 -21.32 23.47
C THR A 59 -7.64 -21.02 24.95
N LEU A 60 -6.74 -20.14 25.36
CA LEU A 60 -6.77 -19.53 26.68
C LEU A 60 -7.71 -18.33 26.65
N PHE A 61 -8.66 -18.27 27.58
CA PHE A 61 -9.63 -17.18 27.66
C PHE A 61 -9.19 -16.13 28.67
N THR A 62 -9.31 -14.85 28.31
CA THR A 62 -9.08 -13.74 29.23
C THR A 62 -10.25 -13.58 30.22
N ALA A 63 -10.04 -12.87 31.32
CA ALA A 63 -11.11 -12.56 32.28
C ALA A 63 -12.27 -11.79 31.63
N ASP A 64 -11.96 -10.90 30.67
CA ASP A 64 -12.96 -10.11 29.94
C ASP A 64 -13.79 -10.98 28.97
N GLU A 65 -13.19 -11.98 28.33
CA GLU A 65 -13.91 -12.92 27.45
C GLU A 65 -14.84 -13.85 28.25
N VAL A 66 -14.38 -14.34 29.40
CA VAL A 66 -15.23 -15.14 30.30
C VAL A 66 -16.41 -14.31 30.81
N ARG A 67 -16.18 -13.02 31.11
CA ARG A 67 -17.24 -12.09 31.50
C ARG A 67 -18.22 -11.83 30.34
N CYS A 68 -17.72 -11.62 29.12
CA CYS A 68 -18.54 -11.45 27.93
C CYS A 68 -19.50 -12.63 27.69
N LEU A 69 -19.02 -13.87 27.86
CA LEU A 69 -19.86 -15.08 27.72
C LEU A 69 -20.97 -15.14 28.78
N ALA A 70 -20.66 -14.77 30.02
CA ALA A 70 -21.64 -14.74 31.10
C ALA A 70 -22.71 -13.65 30.87
N ASP A 71 -22.29 -12.45 30.49
CA ASP A 71 -23.17 -11.29 30.27
C ASP A 71 -24.12 -11.51 29.08
N ARG A 72 -23.67 -12.26 28.05
CA ARG A 72 -24.48 -12.61 26.87
C ARG A 72 -25.34 -13.88 27.05
N GLY A 73 -25.34 -14.48 28.24
CA GLY A 73 -26.22 -15.60 28.56
C GLY A 73 -25.81 -16.95 27.99
N ALA A 74 -24.51 -17.19 27.79
CA ALA A 74 -24.01 -18.52 27.42
C ALA A 74 -24.41 -19.58 28.49
N PRO A 75 -24.64 -20.84 28.11
CA PRO A 75 -24.93 -21.91 29.06
C PRO A 75 -23.84 -22.02 30.14
N ALA A 76 -24.25 -22.32 31.37
CA ALA A 76 -23.35 -22.33 32.53
C ALA A 76 -22.15 -23.28 32.36
N ALA A 77 -22.33 -24.42 31.68
CA ALA A 77 -21.23 -25.35 31.42
C ALA A 77 -20.17 -24.78 30.48
N VAL A 78 -20.57 -23.94 29.52
CA VAL A 78 -19.66 -23.27 28.58
C VAL A 78 -18.82 -22.22 29.32
N VAL A 79 -19.47 -21.38 30.14
CA VAL A 79 -18.78 -20.37 30.96
C VAL A 79 -17.82 -21.02 31.96
N SER A 80 -18.22 -22.11 32.62
CA SER A 80 -17.34 -22.82 33.56
C SER A 80 -16.13 -23.46 32.86
N THR A 81 -16.31 -23.93 31.61
CA THR A 81 -15.25 -24.53 30.81
C THR A 81 -14.25 -23.46 30.36
N ALA A 82 -14.73 -22.32 29.86
CA ALA A 82 -13.88 -21.19 29.49
C ALA A 82 -13.09 -20.65 30.70
N LYS A 83 -13.72 -20.56 31.87
CA LYS A 83 -13.07 -20.18 33.13
C LYS A 83 -12.01 -21.19 33.59
N GLY A 84 -12.21 -22.48 33.34
CA GLY A 84 -11.20 -23.52 33.58
C GLY A 84 -9.99 -23.44 32.64
N MET A 85 -10.13 -22.70 31.53
CA MET A 85 -9.10 -22.51 30.50
C MET A 85 -8.51 -21.09 30.51
N SER A 86 -8.81 -20.26 31.53
CA SER A 86 -8.19 -18.94 31.65
C SER A 86 -6.82 -19.03 32.33
N SER A 87 -5.78 -18.47 31.71
CA SER A 87 -4.50 -18.20 32.37
C SER A 87 -4.70 -17.09 33.41
N GLN A 88 -4.49 -17.40 34.69
CA GLN A 88 -4.56 -16.40 35.76
C GLN A 88 -3.46 -15.35 35.57
N GLU A 89 -3.83 -14.16 35.11
CA GLU A 89 -3.13 -12.92 35.44
C GLU A 89 -3.92 -12.21 36.55
N ASP A 90 -3.36 -12.21 37.76
CA ASP A 90 -3.81 -11.35 38.87
C ASP A 90 -2.73 -10.25 39.06
N PRO A 91 -3.10 -8.96 39.11
CA PRO A 91 -2.15 -7.88 39.34
C PRO A 91 -1.97 -7.63 40.85
N GLY A 92 -0.80 -7.95 41.41
CA GLY A 92 -0.35 -7.34 42.66
C GLY A 92 0.45 -8.19 43.65
N ALA A 93 1.58 -7.62 44.08
CA ALA A 93 2.34 -7.86 45.32
C ALA A 93 3.35 -9.03 45.38
N ALA A 94 4.63 -8.73 45.12
CA ALA A 94 5.75 -9.08 46.00
C ALA A 94 7.00 -8.23 45.66
N ALA A 95 7.64 -7.66 46.69
CA ALA A 95 8.91 -6.93 46.63
C ALA A 95 10.10 -7.91 46.80
N PRO A 96 11.39 -7.49 46.67
CA PRO A 96 12.30 -7.99 45.65
C PRO A 96 13.37 -8.97 46.18
N VAL A 97 13.94 -9.77 45.28
CA VAL A 97 15.26 -10.41 45.46
C VAL A 97 16.21 -9.83 44.40
N PRO A 98 17.43 -9.41 44.75
CA PRO A 98 18.26 -8.56 43.91
C PRO A 98 18.95 -9.39 42.83
N VAL A 99 18.66 -9.08 41.57
CA VAL A 99 19.48 -9.52 40.44
C VAL A 99 20.14 -8.29 39.85
N GLU A 100 21.46 -8.38 39.84
CA GLU A 100 22.44 -7.45 39.34
C GLU A 100 22.07 -6.89 37.97
N LYS A 101 22.19 -5.56 37.83
CA LYS A 101 21.89 -4.82 36.60
C LYS A 101 22.77 -5.31 35.47
N VAL A 102 22.16 -5.97 34.50
CA VAL A 102 22.61 -5.91 33.11
C VAL A 102 21.68 -4.93 32.41
N GLU A 103 22.21 -3.79 32.00
CA GLU A 103 21.48 -2.81 31.19
C GLU A 103 21.06 -3.48 29.87
N PRO A 104 19.76 -3.52 29.54
CA PRO A 104 19.35 -3.93 28.20
C PRO A 104 19.59 -2.75 27.26
N GLN A 105 20.43 -3.01 26.26
CA GLN A 105 20.47 -2.22 25.04
C GLN A 105 19.05 -2.13 24.47
N GLY A 106 18.64 -0.91 24.15
CA GLY A 106 17.26 -0.55 23.79
C GLY A 106 16.67 -1.46 22.72
N SER A 107 15.44 -1.90 22.97
CA SER A 107 14.69 -2.72 22.04
C SER A 107 14.24 -1.88 20.85
N GLU A 108 14.20 -2.47 19.66
CA GLU A 108 13.75 -1.81 18.41
C GLU A 108 12.30 -1.26 18.54
N LEU A 109 11.52 -1.83 19.48
CA LEU A 109 10.15 -1.41 19.83
C LEU A 109 10.12 -0.03 20.53
N ASP A 110 11.07 0.27 21.40
CA ASP A 110 11.10 1.55 22.15
C ASP A 110 11.40 2.76 21.23
N VAL A 111 12.15 2.52 20.15
CA VAL A 111 12.56 3.55 19.18
C VAL A 111 11.44 3.86 18.18
N GLU A 112 10.64 2.86 17.81
CA GLU A 112 9.47 3.06 16.93
C GLU A 112 8.41 3.92 17.64
N ASP A 113 8.09 3.61 18.90
CA ASP A 113 7.15 4.37 19.72
C ASP A 113 7.60 5.83 19.95
N GLU A 114 8.91 6.05 20.13
CA GLU A 114 9.45 7.40 20.28
C GLU A 114 9.35 8.22 18.99
N PHE A 115 9.66 7.63 17.82
CA PHE A 115 9.51 8.32 16.54
C PHE A 115 8.05 8.69 16.26
N GLU A 116 7.13 7.76 16.53
CA GLU A 116 5.70 7.98 16.34
C GLU A 116 5.17 9.14 17.19
N SER A 117 5.48 9.15 18.49
CA SER A 117 5.04 10.22 19.40
C SER A 117 5.57 11.59 18.96
N ARG A 118 6.84 11.67 18.52
CA ARG A 118 7.45 12.88 17.98
C ARG A 118 6.80 13.33 16.66
N ALA A 119 6.43 12.39 15.79
CA ALA A 119 5.77 12.70 14.53
C ALA A 119 4.38 13.31 14.73
N LYS A 120 3.63 12.80 15.72
CA LYS A 120 2.34 13.40 16.11
C LYS A 120 2.54 14.82 16.62
N ALA A 121 3.53 15.03 17.48
CA ALA A 121 3.84 16.37 18.00
C ALA A 121 4.27 17.35 16.90
N GLY A 122 5.13 16.93 15.97
CA GLY A 122 5.56 17.77 14.85
C GLY A 122 4.46 18.04 13.83
N ALA A 123 3.58 17.06 13.58
CA ALA A 123 2.42 17.24 12.70
C ALA A 123 1.40 18.26 13.25
N ALA A 124 1.30 18.39 14.58
CA ALA A 124 0.42 19.36 15.24
C ALA A 124 1.01 20.78 15.31
N ARG A 125 2.30 20.97 15.00
CA ARG A 125 2.95 22.28 15.07
C ARG A 125 2.70 23.08 13.79
N GLU A 126 2.14 24.27 13.93
CA GLU A 126 2.10 25.25 12.85
C GLU A 126 3.47 25.94 12.71
N LEU A 127 3.89 26.20 11.47
CA LEU A 127 5.00 27.10 11.20
C LEU A 127 4.58 28.52 11.58
N SER A 128 5.00 28.97 12.77
CA SER A 128 5.05 30.38 13.08
C SER A 128 6.20 31.00 12.27
N ASP A 129 5.86 31.70 11.20
CA ASP A 129 6.84 32.34 10.31
C ASP A 129 7.54 33.57 10.91
N GLY A 130 7.38 33.92 12.20
CA GLY A 130 7.91 35.20 12.63
C GLY A 130 8.19 35.55 14.09
N GLU A 131 7.67 34.89 15.13
CA GLU A 131 7.66 35.61 16.44
C GLU A 131 8.41 34.93 17.60
N GLU A 132 8.41 33.60 17.73
CA GLU A 132 9.01 32.98 18.94
C GLU A 132 10.56 32.89 18.93
N GLN A 133 11.23 33.06 17.78
CA GLN A 133 12.71 32.94 17.68
C GLN A 133 13.41 34.15 17.04
N ALA A 134 12.67 35.21 16.67
CA ALA A 134 13.21 36.34 15.91
C ALA A 134 14.34 37.13 16.61
N GLY A 135 14.47 36.98 17.94
CA GLY A 135 15.56 37.57 18.73
C GLY A 135 16.82 36.70 18.88
N ARG A 136 16.77 35.41 18.48
CA ARG A 136 17.85 34.43 18.69
C ARG A 136 18.40 33.84 17.38
N GLU A 137 17.77 34.16 16.25
CA GLU A 137 18.16 33.62 14.94
C GLU A 137 19.44 34.28 14.40
N PRO A 138 20.42 33.50 13.90
CA PRO A 138 21.64 34.04 13.32
C PRO A 138 21.36 35.03 12.18
N PRO A 139 22.03 36.19 12.12
CA PRO A 139 21.79 37.20 11.08
C PRO A 139 21.91 36.65 9.66
N LYS A 140 22.91 35.79 9.43
CA LYS A 140 23.13 35.11 8.14
C LYS A 140 21.96 34.21 7.74
N LEU A 141 21.34 33.52 8.70
CA LEU A 141 20.20 32.64 8.42
C LEU A 141 18.97 33.47 8.06
N LYS A 142 18.72 34.54 8.81
CA LYS A 142 17.64 35.49 8.51
C LYS A 142 17.81 36.11 7.12
N GLU A 143 19.04 36.49 6.76
CA GLU A 143 19.35 36.99 5.42
C GLU A 143 19.10 35.93 4.33
N ALA A 144 19.56 34.70 4.53
CA ALA A 144 19.37 33.63 3.56
C ALA A 144 17.89 33.31 3.31
N VAL A 145 17.07 33.28 4.37
CA VAL A 145 15.61 33.12 4.29
C VAL A 145 14.98 34.31 3.56
N ALA A 146 15.46 35.54 3.79
CA ALA A 146 15.00 36.73 3.07
C ALA A 146 15.34 36.66 1.57
N GLN A 147 16.51 36.15 1.18
CA GLN A 147 16.86 35.93 -0.24
C GLN A 147 15.91 34.91 -0.90
N TYR A 148 15.54 33.84 -0.18
CA TYR A 148 14.54 32.89 -0.66
C TYR A 148 13.19 33.56 -0.88
N GLN A 149 12.71 34.34 0.10
CA GLN A 149 11.45 35.09 0.00
C GLN A 149 11.48 36.12 -1.14
N ALA A 150 12.65 36.71 -1.41
CA ALA A 150 12.91 37.59 -2.54
C ALA A 150 12.99 36.86 -3.90
N LYS A 151 12.67 35.55 -3.95
CA LYS A 151 12.73 34.71 -5.15
C LYS A 151 14.13 34.66 -5.80
N LYS A 152 15.19 34.73 -5.00
CA LYS A 152 16.58 34.56 -5.43
C LYS A 152 17.11 33.21 -4.93
N PRO A 153 16.64 32.08 -5.52
CA PRO A 153 16.90 30.75 -4.97
C PRO A 153 18.39 30.36 -5.00
N LEU A 154 19.16 30.81 -5.99
CA LEU A 154 20.59 30.51 -6.08
C LEU A 154 21.40 31.15 -4.93
N ALA A 155 21.14 32.43 -4.65
CA ALA A 155 21.81 33.13 -3.56
C ALA A 155 21.40 32.52 -2.20
N ALA A 156 20.11 32.24 -2.03
CA ALA A 156 19.60 31.58 -0.83
C ALA A 156 20.22 30.19 -0.62
N SER A 157 20.29 29.36 -1.66
CA SER A 157 20.83 28.01 -1.55
C SER A 157 22.31 27.99 -1.18
N LEU A 158 23.12 28.91 -1.73
CA LEU A 158 24.54 29.01 -1.39
C LEU A 158 24.73 29.41 0.08
N MET A 159 24.05 30.47 0.54
CA MET A 159 24.14 30.91 1.94
C MET A 159 23.68 29.82 2.92
N LEU A 160 22.58 29.12 2.61
CA LEU A 160 22.06 28.05 3.45
C LEU A 160 22.99 26.84 3.48
N PHE A 161 23.61 26.50 2.34
CA PHE A 161 24.58 25.42 2.25
C PHE A 161 25.85 25.74 3.06
N GLU A 162 26.39 26.96 2.95
CA GLU A 162 27.53 27.41 3.77
C GLU A 162 27.21 27.37 5.28
N LEU A 163 25.99 27.73 5.67
CA LEU A 163 25.55 27.64 7.06
C LEU A 163 25.49 26.18 7.54
N LEU A 164 25.02 25.28 6.69
CA LEU A 164 24.95 23.85 6.99
C LEU A 164 26.37 23.25 7.13
N GLU A 165 27.28 23.53 6.19
CA GLU A 165 28.68 23.07 6.24
C GLU A 165 29.45 23.63 7.43
N SER A 166 29.09 24.83 7.90
CA SER A 166 29.77 25.42 9.05
C SER A 166 29.48 24.68 10.37
N GLU A 167 28.40 23.91 10.43
CA GLU A 167 27.91 23.18 11.63
C GLU A 167 27.75 24.04 12.90
N LYS A 168 27.76 25.37 12.76
CA LYS A 168 27.73 26.32 13.90
C LYS A 168 26.38 26.41 14.59
N TYR A 169 25.31 25.96 13.95
CA TYR A 169 23.92 26.21 14.33
C TYR A 169 23.08 24.93 14.24
N PRO A 170 23.43 23.85 14.97
CA PRO A 170 22.72 22.58 14.90
C PRO A 170 21.23 22.69 15.27
N GLU A 171 20.87 23.62 16.14
CA GLU A 171 19.48 23.89 16.54
C GLU A 171 18.61 24.42 15.39
N TYR A 172 19.24 25.05 14.38
CA TYR A 172 18.56 25.57 13.19
C TYR A 172 18.69 24.63 11.97
N GLU A 173 19.34 23.48 12.12
CA GLU A 173 19.58 22.54 11.03
C GLU A 173 18.30 22.12 10.28
N PRO A 174 17.15 21.85 10.95
CA PRO A 174 15.90 21.56 10.25
C PRO A 174 15.36 22.75 9.43
N LYS A 175 15.51 23.97 9.95
CA LYS A 175 15.13 25.21 9.24
C LYS A 175 16.00 25.40 8.00
N ILE A 176 17.32 25.25 8.15
CA ILE A 176 18.29 25.38 7.07
C ILE A 176 17.99 24.36 5.97
N ASN A 177 17.86 23.07 6.31
CA ASN A 177 17.53 22.03 5.34
C ASN A 177 16.19 22.26 4.64
N TYR A 178 15.17 22.72 5.38
CA TYR A 178 13.86 23.01 4.79
C TYR A 178 13.94 24.13 3.74
N TYR A 179 14.55 25.27 4.08
CA TYR A 179 14.69 26.38 3.13
C TYR A 179 15.67 26.09 2.00
N LEU A 180 16.70 25.28 2.25
CA LEU A 180 17.62 24.82 1.21
C LEU A 180 16.90 23.91 0.22
N GLY A 181 16.12 22.94 0.72
CA GLY A 181 15.25 22.08 -0.09
C GLY A 181 14.24 22.89 -0.92
N ARG A 182 13.64 23.93 -0.35
CA ARG A 182 12.74 24.85 -1.08
C ARG A 182 13.44 25.65 -2.17
N SER A 183 14.66 26.12 -1.90
CA SER A 183 15.46 26.85 -2.87
C SER A 183 15.87 25.95 -4.04
N LEU A 184 16.28 24.73 -3.75
CA LEU A 184 16.62 23.71 -4.75
C LEU A 184 15.40 23.22 -5.54
N GLU A 185 14.21 23.12 -4.91
CA GLU A 185 12.95 22.85 -5.62
C GLU A 185 12.66 23.94 -6.66
N MET A 186 12.90 25.22 -6.33
CA MET A 186 12.73 26.33 -7.27
C MET A 186 13.75 26.31 -8.42
N LEU A 187 14.91 25.69 -8.21
CA LEU A 187 15.92 25.47 -9.24
C LEU A 187 15.70 24.16 -10.02
N GLU A 188 14.60 23.45 -9.78
CA GLU A 188 14.27 22.15 -10.38
C GLU A 188 15.28 21.03 -10.09
N MET A 189 16.10 21.20 -9.06
CA MET A 189 17.09 20.20 -8.63
C MET A 189 16.45 19.17 -7.70
N PHE A 190 15.45 18.43 -8.22
CA PHE A 190 14.51 17.63 -7.43
C PHE A 190 15.17 16.59 -6.51
N HIS A 191 16.16 15.83 -6.98
CA HIS A 191 16.82 14.82 -6.13
C HIS A 191 17.60 15.44 -4.96
N THR A 192 18.28 16.57 -5.19
CA THR A 192 18.98 17.28 -4.11
C THR A 192 18.00 17.90 -3.12
N ALA A 193 16.89 18.48 -3.61
CA ALA A 193 15.82 18.98 -2.75
C ALA A 193 15.22 17.84 -1.91
N GLN A 194 14.99 16.66 -2.50
CA GLN A 194 14.49 15.48 -1.80
C GLN A 194 15.43 15.03 -0.67
N HIS A 195 16.74 15.07 -0.89
CA HIS A 195 17.73 14.78 0.15
C HIS A 195 17.58 15.72 1.36
N HIS A 196 17.54 17.04 1.13
CA HIS A 196 17.42 18.01 2.21
C HIS A 196 16.06 17.93 2.93
N TYR A 197 14.96 17.74 2.20
CA TYR A 197 13.66 17.49 2.84
C TYR A 197 13.68 16.22 3.68
N MET A 198 14.39 15.17 3.26
CA MET A 198 14.53 13.95 4.04
C MET A 198 15.27 14.19 5.37
N GLN A 199 16.27 15.08 5.42
CA GLN A 199 16.95 15.44 6.68
C GLN A 199 15.99 16.09 7.70
N VAL A 200 14.93 16.74 7.21
CA VAL A 200 13.86 17.28 8.06
C VAL A 200 12.86 16.20 8.44
N VAL A 201 12.44 15.36 7.50
CA VAL A 201 11.46 14.28 7.74
C VAL A 201 11.97 13.24 8.74
N ARG A 202 13.28 13.00 8.80
CA ARG A 202 13.93 12.14 9.80
C ARG A 202 13.91 12.70 11.23
N ARG A 203 13.57 13.99 11.39
CA ARG A 203 13.46 14.70 12.67
C ARG A 203 11.99 15.09 12.87
N PRO A 204 11.12 14.10 13.15
CA PRO A 204 9.69 14.30 13.20
C PRO A 204 9.24 15.32 14.25
N GLU A 205 10.03 15.55 15.29
CA GLU A 205 9.79 16.60 16.30
C GLU A 205 9.91 18.03 15.75
N SER A 206 10.53 18.22 14.59
CA SER A 206 10.73 19.54 13.99
C SER A 206 9.40 20.18 13.58
N GLN A 207 9.24 21.48 13.83
CA GLN A 207 8.11 22.26 13.29
C GLN A 207 8.04 22.26 11.75
N TYR A 208 9.15 21.93 11.08
CA TYR A 208 9.22 21.85 9.62
C TYR A 208 8.75 20.50 9.06
N PHE A 209 8.52 19.48 9.91
CA PHE A 209 8.13 18.13 9.48
C PHE A 209 6.86 18.14 8.62
N ALA A 210 5.79 18.75 9.14
CA ALA A 210 4.48 18.83 8.47
C ALA A 210 4.53 19.52 7.09
N TYR A 211 5.56 20.32 6.86
CA TYR A 211 5.74 21.11 5.65
C TYR A 211 6.75 20.49 4.68
N ALA A 212 7.77 19.78 5.18
CA ALA A 212 8.76 19.08 4.36
C ALA A 212 8.20 17.80 3.74
N LEU A 213 7.42 17.01 4.51
CA LEU A 213 6.86 15.75 4.03
C LEU A 213 5.99 15.87 2.76
N PRO A 214 5.00 16.79 2.67
CA PRO A 214 4.21 16.94 1.45
C PRO A 214 5.03 17.43 0.25
N LYS A 215 6.11 18.18 0.50
CA LYS A 215 7.06 18.58 -0.56
C LYS A 215 7.84 17.38 -1.09
N MET A 216 8.29 16.51 -0.19
CA MET A 216 8.96 15.28 -0.56
C MET A 216 8.05 14.36 -1.38
N VAL A 217 6.78 14.22 -0.97
CA VAL A 217 5.75 13.45 -1.70
C VAL A 217 5.52 14.02 -3.10
N LYS A 218 5.37 15.35 -3.23
CA LYS A 218 5.26 16.01 -4.52
C LYS A 218 6.46 15.72 -5.42
N ILE A 219 7.68 15.81 -4.88
CA ILE A 219 8.90 15.52 -5.65
C ILE A 219 8.94 14.06 -6.08
N SER A 220 8.61 13.12 -5.20
CA SER A 220 8.53 11.70 -5.52
C SER A 220 7.60 11.42 -6.69
N ARG A 221 6.46 12.12 -6.79
CA ARG A 221 5.56 12.02 -7.95
C ARG A 221 6.19 12.50 -9.26
N ILE A 222 6.95 13.59 -9.19
CA ILE A 222 7.59 14.19 -10.37
C ILE A 222 8.75 13.30 -10.87
N THR A 223 9.58 12.80 -9.95
CA THR A 223 10.77 12.01 -10.28
C THR A 223 10.48 10.53 -10.48
N GLY A 224 9.32 10.05 -10.03
CA GLY A 224 9.01 8.62 -9.93
C GLY A 224 9.84 7.90 -8.84
N ASN A 225 10.64 8.62 -8.05
CA ASN A 225 11.51 8.04 -7.03
C ASN A 225 10.88 8.17 -5.63
N ASP A 226 10.23 7.10 -5.20
CA ASP A 226 9.59 6.98 -3.88
C ASP A 226 10.39 6.12 -2.88
N ILE A 227 11.63 5.72 -3.21
CA ILE A 227 12.42 4.74 -2.43
C ILE A 227 12.62 5.19 -0.98
N GLU A 228 13.14 6.41 -0.81
CA GLU A 228 13.40 6.96 0.52
C GLU A 228 12.09 7.22 1.28
N LEU A 229 11.02 7.58 0.56
CA LEU A 229 9.70 7.82 1.17
C LEU A 229 9.09 6.50 1.67
N LYS A 230 9.16 5.41 0.90
CA LYS A 230 8.73 4.05 1.30
C LYS A 230 9.48 3.51 2.52
N ARG A 231 10.75 3.94 2.71
CA ARG A 231 11.54 3.56 3.88
C ARG A 231 10.98 4.21 5.15
N VAL A 232 10.67 5.50 5.10
CA VAL A 232 10.27 6.28 6.27
C VAL A 232 8.76 6.26 6.55
N VAL A 233 7.92 6.09 5.52
CA VAL A 233 6.45 6.18 5.66
C VAL A 233 5.86 5.21 6.69
N ALA A 234 6.47 4.03 6.85
CA ALA A 234 6.02 3.04 7.84
C ALA A 234 6.32 3.42 9.29
N LYS A 235 7.25 4.36 9.51
CA LYS A 235 7.58 4.89 10.84
C LYS A 235 6.70 6.08 11.20
N ILE A 236 6.07 6.71 10.20
CA ILE A 236 5.19 7.86 10.44
C ILE A 236 3.78 7.32 10.67
N PRO A 237 3.16 7.59 11.82
CA PRO A 237 1.85 7.06 12.12
C PRO A 237 0.79 7.77 11.24
N PRO A 238 -0.26 7.07 10.77
CA PRO A 238 -1.21 7.62 9.79
C PRO A 238 -2.00 8.86 10.25
N ASP A 239 -2.10 9.08 11.56
CA ASP A 239 -2.70 10.28 12.18
C ASP A 239 -1.82 11.52 12.01
N ALA A 240 -0.51 11.36 11.88
CA ALA A 240 0.45 12.44 11.62
C ALA A 240 0.57 12.80 10.12
N TYR A 241 -0.23 12.18 9.24
CA TYR A 241 -0.14 12.44 7.80
C TYR A 241 -0.72 13.80 7.41
N PRO A 242 0.08 14.68 6.77
CA PRO A 242 -0.42 15.95 6.26
C PRO A 242 -1.54 15.71 5.24
N PRO A 243 -2.67 16.46 5.30
CA PRO A 243 -3.83 16.21 4.43
C PRO A 243 -3.50 16.13 2.93
N ARG A 244 -2.59 16.99 2.45
CA ARG A 244 -2.16 17.05 1.05
C ARG A 244 -1.33 15.85 0.59
N ALA A 245 -0.76 15.09 1.50
CA ALA A 245 0.08 13.92 1.23
C ALA A 245 -0.56 12.61 1.68
N LYS A 246 -1.69 12.67 2.40
CA LYS A 246 -2.28 11.54 3.10
C LYS A 246 -2.59 10.36 2.17
N SER A 247 -3.24 10.61 1.04
CA SER A 247 -3.56 9.57 0.04
C SER A 247 -2.32 8.91 -0.53
N ASP A 248 -1.30 9.71 -0.89
CA ASP A 248 -0.02 9.23 -1.43
C ASP A 248 0.70 8.33 -0.41
N LEU A 249 0.76 8.75 0.86
CA LEU A 249 1.39 7.98 1.92
C LEU A 249 0.65 6.67 2.21
N PHE A 250 -0.69 6.68 2.21
CA PHE A 250 -1.49 5.45 2.32
C PHE A 250 -1.27 4.50 1.15
N TYR A 251 -1.18 5.01 -0.07
CA TYR A 251 -0.83 4.19 -1.22
C TYR A 251 0.53 3.51 -1.04
N LEU A 252 1.55 4.26 -0.59
CA LEU A 252 2.88 3.70 -0.33
C LEU A 252 2.89 2.66 0.80
N LEU A 253 2.13 2.87 1.88
CA LEU A 253 1.93 1.86 2.91
C LEU A 253 1.26 0.60 2.35
N GLY A 254 0.24 0.77 1.51
CA GLY A 254 -0.45 -0.33 0.83
C GLY A 254 0.52 -1.15 -0.02
N VAL A 255 1.32 -0.50 -0.87
CA VAL A 255 2.33 -1.16 -1.71
C VAL A 255 3.35 -1.92 -0.85
N LYS A 256 3.81 -1.31 0.25
CA LYS A 256 4.77 -1.96 1.16
C LYS A 256 4.18 -3.18 1.86
N ALA A 257 2.93 -3.08 2.33
CA ALA A 257 2.23 -4.20 2.97
C ALA A 257 1.97 -5.33 1.95
N TYR A 258 1.55 -4.99 0.73
CA TYR A 258 1.34 -5.94 -0.35
C TYR A 258 2.64 -6.68 -0.70
N GLY A 259 3.76 -5.98 -0.80
CA GLY A 259 5.08 -6.61 -1.05
C GLY A 259 5.57 -7.52 0.08
N LYS A 260 4.97 -7.44 1.28
CA LYS A 260 5.20 -8.36 2.40
C LYS A 260 4.14 -9.48 2.48
N ASP A 261 3.29 -9.62 1.47
CA ASP A 261 2.14 -10.51 1.42
C ASP A 261 1.11 -10.28 2.55
N ASP A 262 1.14 -9.10 3.19
CA ASP A 262 0.13 -8.70 4.17
C ASP A 262 -1.08 -8.09 3.47
N LEU A 263 -1.85 -8.97 2.85
CA LEU A 263 -3.00 -8.60 2.01
C LEU A 263 -4.08 -7.85 2.79
N SER A 264 -4.24 -8.15 4.09
CA SER A 264 -5.24 -7.52 4.95
C SER A 264 -4.90 -6.05 5.21
N ARG A 265 -3.68 -5.77 5.68
CA ARG A 265 -3.24 -4.38 5.88
C ARG A 265 -3.14 -3.63 4.55
N ALA A 266 -2.64 -4.27 3.50
CA ALA A 266 -2.56 -3.66 2.18
C ALA A 266 -3.94 -3.18 1.69
N SER A 267 -4.96 -4.05 1.75
CA SER A 267 -6.33 -3.69 1.36
C SER A 267 -6.88 -2.54 2.19
N LYS A 268 -6.63 -2.53 3.51
CA LYS A 268 -7.04 -1.45 4.41
C LYS A 268 -6.40 -0.12 4.02
N TYR A 269 -5.09 -0.10 3.77
CA TYR A 269 -4.37 1.13 3.39
C TYR A 269 -4.79 1.65 2.02
N PHE A 270 -4.93 0.77 1.02
CA PHE A 270 -5.44 1.18 -0.29
C PHE A 270 -6.86 1.76 -0.19
N GLY A 271 -7.70 1.22 0.69
CA GLY A 271 -9.05 1.77 0.95
C GLY A 271 -9.07 3.15 1.61
N GLN A 272 -7.93 3.64 2.12
CA GLN A 272 -7.81 5.01 2.66
C GLN A 272 -7.40 6.05 1.59
N VAL A 273 -7.10 5.61 0.37
CA VAL A 273 -6.76 6.51 -0.74
C VAL A 273 -8.03 7.17 -1.26
N ALA A 274 -8.09 8.51 -1.19
CA ALA A 274 -9.27 9.26 -1.62
C ALA A 274 -9.51 9.14 -3.14
N GLN A 275 -10.78 9.15 -3.56
CA GLN A 275 -11.19 9.00 -4.97
C GLN A 275 -10.63 10.08 -5.91
N ASN A 276 -10.40 11.29 -5.39
CA ASN A 276 -9.81 12.40 -6.15
C ASN A 276 -8.27 12.37 -6.17
N SER A 277 -7.65 11.37 -5.53
CA SER A 277 -6.20 11.21 -5.56
C SER A 277 -5.75 10.66 -6.92
N PRO A 278 -4.61 11.12 -7.45
CA PRO A 278 -3.97 10.50 -8.62
C PRO A 278 -3.60 9.02 -8.43
N TYR A 279 -3.54 8.55 -7.17
CA TYR A 279 -3.25 7.15 -6.85
C TYR A 279 -4.50 6.28 -6.70
N TYR A 280 -5.70 6.84 -6.79
CA TYR A 280 -6.94 6.11 -6.53
C TYR A 280 -7.09 4.88 -7.43
N LEU A 281 -6.94 5.05 -8.74
CA LEU A 281 -7.07 3.92 -9.67
C LEU A 281 -6.04 2.82 -9.38
N LYS A 282 -4.78 3.20 -9.09
CA LYS A 282 -3.73 2.23 -8.74
C LYS A 282 -4.08 1.48 -7.46
N ALA A 283 -4.58 2.20 -6.44
CA ALA A 283 -5.02 1.61 -5.18
C ALA A 283 -6.18 0.64 -5.37
N GLU A 284 -7.21 1.01 -6.15
CA GLU A 284 -8.32 0.11 -6.47
C GLU A 284 -7.90 -1.09 -7.30
N TYR A 285 -6.96 -0.92 -8.24
CA TYR A 285 -6.40 -2.05 -8.97
C TYR A 285 -5.74 -3.06 -8.02
N TYR A 286 -4.90 -2.59 -7.10
CA TYR A 286 -4.30 -3.46 -6.07
C TYR A 286 -5.37 -4.12 -5.18
N ARG A 287 -6.44 -3.42 -4.79
CA ARG A 287 -7.55 -4.04 -4.06
C ARG A 287 -8.22 -5.14 -4.86
N GLY A 288 -8.41 -4.94 -6.17
CA GLY A 288 -8.92 -5.96 -7.09
C GLY A 288 -8.04 -7.22 -7.09
N VAL A 289 -6.72 -7.04 -7.24
CA VAL A 289 -5.74 -8.14 -7.20
C VAL A 289 -5.78 -8.87 -5.85
N ILE A 290 -5.75 -8.13 -4.74
CA ILE A 290 -5.82 -8.69 -3.38
C ILE A 290 -7.10 -9.50 -3.18
N TYR A 291 -8.26 -8.96 -3.57
CA TYR A 291 -9.51 -9.68 -3.44
C TYR A 291 -9.54 -10.95 -4.29
N ASN A 292 -8.93 -10.92 -5.48
CA ASN A 292 -8.82 -12.11 -6.33
C ASN A 292 -7.95 -13.20 -5.67
N GLN A 293 -6.78 -12.82 -5.14
CA GLN A 293 -5.89 -13.74 -4.41
C GLN A 293 -6.57 -14.36 -3.18
N GLN A 294 -7.47 -13.62 -2.53
CA GLN A 294 -8.26 -14.10 -1.40
C GLN A 294 -9.52 -14.91 -1.79
N GLY A 295 -9.77 -15.15 -3.09
CA GLY A 295 -10.97 -15.83 -3.58
C GLY A 295 -12.26 -14.98 -3.47
N LYS A 296 -12.16 -13.70 -3.12
CA LYS A 296 -13.29 -12.76 -3.00
C LYS A 296 -13.66 -12.19 -4.38
N LEU A 297 -14.03 -13.06 -5.31
CA LEU A 297 -14.19 -12.74 -6.74
C LEU A 297 -15.19 -11.60 -7.00
N LYS A 298 -16.32 -11.55 -6.29
CA LYS A 298 -17.30 -10.46 -6.43
C LYS A 298 -16.72 -9.09 -6.06
N SER A 299 -15.89 -9.05 -5.01
CA SER A 299 -15.21 -7.82 -4.58
C SER A 299 -14.10 -7.44 -5.54
N ALA A 300 -13.36 -8.42 -6.07
CA ALA A 300 -12.33 -8.19 -7.08
C ALA A 300 -12.90 -7.55 -8.34
N VAL A 301 -13.97 -8.13 -8.90
CA VAL A 301 -14.66 -7.58 -10.08
C VAL A 301 -15.18 -6.16 -9.82
N ARG A 302 -15.67 -5.87 -8.61
CA ARG A 302 -16.12 -4.52 -8.25
C ARG A 302 -14.97 -3.52 -8.32
N SER A 303 -13.86 -3.80 -7.63
CA SER A 303 -12.69 -2.90 -7.64
C SER A 303 -12.13 -2.69 -9.05
N PHE A 304 -11.99 -3.74 -9.86
CA PHE A 304 -11.54 -3.57 -11.25
C PHE A 304 -12.54 -2.77 -12.11
N ARG A 305 -13.85 -2.93 -11.89
CA ARG A 305 -14.86 -2.11 -12.59
C ARG A 305 -14.78 -0.65 -12.17
N ASP A 306 -14.47 -0.36 -10.91
CA ASP A 306 -14.27 1.01 -10.44
C ASP A 306 -13.06 1.64 -11.13
N VAL A 307 -11.96 0.89 -11.32
CA VAL A 307 -10.79 1.34 -12.11
C VAL A 307 -11.19 1.68 -13.56
N PHE A 308 -11.92 0.79 -14.22
CA PHE A 308 -12.34 0.96 -15.61
C PHE A 308 -13.27 2.18 -15.79
N ARG A 309 -14.28 2.29 -14.92
CA ARG A 309 -15.37 3.28 -15.05
C ARG A 309 -15.00 4.67 -14.58
N GLN A 310 -14.09 4.78 -13.63
CA GLN A 310 -13.76 6.07 -13.06
C GLN A 310 -13.10 6.96 -14.12
N GLU A 311 -13.65 8.14 -14.30
CA GLU A 311 -13.01 9.21 -15.04
C GLU A 311 -12.10 9.99 -14.08
N MET A 312 -10.87 10.21 -14.51
CA MET A 312 -9.89 10.99 -13.77
C MET A 312 -9.47 12.15 -14.65
N GLU A 313 -9.48 13.36 -14.09
CA GLU A 313 -8.79 14.48 -14.69
C GLU A 313 -7.29 14.22 -14.60
N VAL A 314 -6.75 13.65 -15.67
CA VAL A 314 -5.32 13.53 -15.86
C VAL A 314 -4.85 14.87 -16.41
N ALA A 315 -3.76 15.42 -15.86
CA ALA A 315 -3.10 16.55 -16.50
C ALA A 315 -2.78 16.20 -17.97
N ASN A 316 -2.62 17.20 -18.84
CA ASN A 316 -2.20 17.00 -20.24
C ASN A 316 -0.73 16.51 -20.36
N ASP A 317 -0.36 15.49 -19.58
CA ASP A 317 0.88 14.74 -19.63
C ASP A 317 0.60 13.41 -20.35
N PRO A 318 1.15 13.21 -21.57
CA PRO A 318 0.97 11.97 -22.33
C PRO A 318 1.32 10.70 -21.56
N ARG A 319 2.30 10.76 -20.65
CA ARG A 319 2.72 9.59 -19.86
C ARG A 319 1.66 9.18 -18.84
N ALA A 320 1.08 10.16 -18.15
CA ALA A 320 0.03 9.91 -17.18
C ALA A 320 -1.25 9.39 -17.85
N ILE A 321 -1.57 9.90 -19.05
CA ILE A 321 -2.70 9.43 -19.86
C ILE A 321 -2.48 7.97 -20.27
N ALA A 322 -1.28 7.64 -20.76
CA ALA A 322 -0.93 6.27 -21.14
C ALA A 322 -1.01 5.32 -19.94
N GLU A 323 -0.48 5.71 -18.78
CA GLU A 323 -0.53 4.89 -17.56
C GLU A 323 -1.96 4.61 -17.09
N VAL A 324 -2.83 5.63 -17.10
CA VAL A 324 -4.24 5.44 -16.75
C VAL A 324 -4.94 4.54 -17.75
N SER A 325 -4.67 4.72 -19.05
CA SER A 325 -5.23 3.85 -20.10
C SER A 325 -4.82 2.39 -19.88
N GLU A 326 -3.52 2.13 -19.73
CA GLU A 326 -2.97 0.79 -19.49
C GLU A 326 -3.61 0.12 -18.28
N LEU A 327 -3.74 0.85 -17.16
CA LEU A 327 -4.35 0.34 -15.94
C LEU A 327 -5.82 -0.08 -16.14
N LYS A 328 -6.57 0.64 -16.97
CA LYS A 328 -7.95 0.27 -17.35
C LYS A 328 -8.00 -0.99 -18.20
N GLN A 329 -7.07 -1.15 -19.15
CA GLN A 329 -6.99 -2.36 -19.97
C GLN A 329 -6.65 -3.58 -19.13
N LEU A 330 -5.69 -3.46 -18.21
CA LEU A 330 -5.36 -4.50 -17.24
C LEU A 330 -6.55 -4.86 -16.34
N ALA A 331 -7.35 -3.88 -15.91
CA ALA A 331 -8.56 -4.13 -15.13
C ALA A 331 -9.59 -4.95 -15.93
N LEU A 332 -9.78 -4.65 -17.21
CA LEU A 332 -10.67 -5.42 -18.10
C LEU A 332 -10.22 -6.88 -18.25
N LEU A 333 -8.93 -7.11 -18.51
CA LEU A 333 -8.37 -8.47 -18.57
C LEU A 333 -8.66 -9.25 -17.29
N ASN A 334 -8.39 -8.67 -16.12
CA ASN A 334 -8.62 -9.35 -14.85
C ASN A 334 -10.10 -9.66 -14.60
N ILE A 335 -11.02 -8.77 -14.99
CA ILE A 335 -12.46 -9.07 -14.92
C ILE A 335 -12.81 -10.26 -15.82
N ALA A 336 -12.32 -10.26 -17.06
CA ALA A 336 -12.58 -11.32 -18.02
C ALA A 336 -12.02 -12.67 -17.56
N ARG A 337 -10.82 -12.69 -16.97
CA ARG A 337 -10.20 -13.89 -16.36
C ARG A 337 -10.99 -14.42 -15.17
N ILE A 338 -11.50 -13.53 -14.32
CA ILE A 338 -12.35 -13.94 -13.19
C ILE A 338 -13.63 -14.61 -13.70
N TYR A 339 -14.30 -14.03 -14.69
CA TYR A 339 -15.50 -14.65 -15.29
C TYR A 339 -15.18 -15.98 -15.98
N TYR A 340 -14.04 -16.07 -16.68
CA TYR A 340 -13.58 -17.32 -17.26
C TYR A 340 -13.39 -18.41 -16.20
N GLY A 341 -12.72 -18.07 -15.08
CA GLY A 341 -12.44 -19.01 -14.00
C GLY A 341 -13.67 -19.54 -13.26
N ILE A 342 -14.81 -18.84 -13.35
CA ILE A 342 -16.12 -19.31 -12.83
C ILE A 342 -17.03 -19.85 -13.95
N GLU A 343 -16.46 -20.19 -15.10
CA GLU A 343 -17.12 -20.81 -16.26
C GLU A 343 -18.22 -19.95 -16.91
N ARG A 344 -18.18 -18.65 -16.63
CA ARG A 344 -19.04 -17.63 -17.24
C ARG A 344 -18.39 -17.08 -18.50
N TYR A 345 -18.27 -17.95 -19.50
CA TYR A 345 -17.48 -17.70 -20.70
C TYR A 345 -18.06 -16.60 -21.60
N ASP A 346 -19.38 -16.43 -21.61
CA ASP A 346 -20.07 -15.37 -22.33
C ASP A 346 -19.74 -13.99 -21.73
N GLU A 347 -19.79 -13.84 -20.40
CA GLU A 347 -19.35 -12.59 -19.77
C GLU A 347 -17.85 -12.36 -19.91
N SER A 348 -17.04 -13.40 -19.79
CA SER A 348 -15.60 -13.33 -20.03
C SER A 348 -15.30 -12.78 -21.42
N ALA A 349 -15.93 -13.34 -22.46
CA ALA A 349 -15.79 -12.88 -23.84
C ALA A 349 -16.21 -11.42 -24.01
N ASN A 350 -17.30 -10.99 -23.37
CA ASN A 350 -17.76 -9.61 -23.42
C ASN A 350 -16.71 -8.63 -22.85
N TYR A 351 -16.02 -8.97 -21.76
CA TYR A 351 -14.98 -8.10 -21.19
C TYR A 351 -13.69 -8.10 -21.99
N TYR A 352 -13.25 -9.23 -22.57
CA TYR A 352 -12.09 -9.22 -23.47
C TYR A 352 -12.33 -8.34 -24.71
N ASN A 353 -13.55 -8.33 -25.24
CA ASN A 353 -13.92 -7.46 -26.38
C ASN A 353 -13.91 -5.97 -26.06
N LEU A 354 -13.88 -5.57 -24.78
CA LEU A 354 -13.76 -4.17 -24.37
C LEU A 354 -12.31 -3.67 -24.36
N VAL A 355 -11.33 -4.58 -24.45
CA VAL A 355 -9.92 -4.19 -24.52
C VAL A 355 -9.65 -3.49 -25.84
N ASP A 356 -9.08 -2.29 -25.77
CA ASP A 356 -8.82 -1.44 -26.93
C ASP A 356 -7.84 -2.13 -27.90
N HIS A 357 -8.10 -2.03 -29.20
CA HIS A 357 -7.23 -2.56 -30.25
C HIS A 357 -5.82 -1.94 -30.22
N ASP A 358 -5.72 -0.66 -29.84
CA ASP A 358 -4.44 0.04 -29.74
C ASP A 358 -3.69 -0.27 -28.42
N SER A 359 -4.29 -1.06 -27.54
CA SER A 359 -3.65 -1.50 -26.31
C SER A 359 -2.52 -2.51 -26.59
N PRO A 360 -1.37 -2.39 -25.92
CA PRO A 360 -0.36 -3.45 -25.91
C PRO A 360 -0.89 -4.80 -25.40
N HIS A 361 -1.99 -4.80 -24.65
CA HIS A 361 -2.63 -5.99 -24.10
C HIS A 361 -3.66 -6.64 -25.02
N TRP A 362 -3.96 -6.03 -26.17
CA TRP A 362 -4.96 -6.55 -27.09
C TRP A 362 -4.65 -7.96 -27.62
N PRO A 363 -3.41 -8.33 -27.97
CA PRO A 363 -3.10 -9.69 -28.44
C PRO A 363 -3.36 -10.75 -27.38
N GLU A 364 -3.03 -10.43 -26.12
CA GLU A 364 -3.30 -11.27 -24.96
C GLU A 364 -4.82 -11.44 -24.76
N ALA A 365 -5.57 -10.33 -24.82
CA ALA A 365 -7.03 -10.35 -24.75
C ALA A 365 -7.67 -11.21 -25.87
N LEU A 366 -7.19 -11.09 -27.11
CA LEU A 366 -7.65 -11.89 -28.24
C LEU A 366 -7.38 -13.37 -28.06
N PHE A 367 -6.20 -13.73 -27.57
CA PHE A 367 -5.85 -15.11 -27.31
C PHE A 367 -6.75 -15.73 -26.22
N GLU A 368 -6.94 -15.02 -25.10
CA GLU A 368 -7.80 -15.49 -24.00
C GLU A 368 -9.29 -15.49 -24.39
N LEU A 369 -9.72 -14.55 -25.24
CA LEU A 369 -11.04 -14.58 -25.87
C LEU A 369 -11.23 -15.82 -26.76
N GLY A 370 -10.16 -16.28 -27.42
CA GLY A 370 -10.11 -17.54 -28.16
C GLY A 370 -10.53 -18.73 -27.29
N TRP A 371 -9.97 -18.82 -26.09
CA TRP A 371 -10.33 -19.84 -25.10
C TRP A 371 -11.78 -19.70 -24.65
N ALA A 372 -12.24 -18.49 -24.32
CA ALA A 372 -13.63 -18.28 -23.90
C ALA A 372 -14.63 -18.70 -24.99
N ASN A 373 -14.34 -18.43 -26.27
CA ASN A 373 -15.17 -18.89 -27.39
C ASN A 373 -15.09 -20.40 -27.61
N PHE A 374 -13.91 -20.99 -27.43
CA PHE A 374 -13.71 -22.44 -27.57
C PHE A 374 -14.56 -23.21 -26.56
N MET A 375 -14.57 -22.78 -25.30
CA MET A 375 -15.37 -23.38 -24.23
C MET A 375 -16.88 -23.27 -24.49
N GLN A 376 -17.31 -22.31 -25.32
CA GLN A 376 -18.70 -22.16 -25.78
C GLN A 376 -19.00 -22.88 -27.09
N ASN A 377 -18.05 -23.64 -27.65
CA ASN A 377 -18.13 -24.29 -28.97
C ASN A 377 -18.27 -23.31 -30.15
N ASN A 378 -17.83 -22.05 -29.99
CA ASN A 378 -17.82 -21.02 -31.03
C ASN A 378 -16.55 -21.13 -31.90
N LEU A 379 -16.33 -22.29 -32.53
CA LEU A 379 -15.07 -22.65 -33.19
C LEU A 379 -14.64 -21.69 -34.31
N ASN A 380 -15.58 -21.11 -35.05
CA ASN A 380 -15.28 -20.14 -36.10
C ASN A 380 -14.64 -18.85 -35.52
N ASN A 381 -15.17 -18.37 -34.40
CA ASN A 381 -14.62 -17.19 -33.72
C ASN A 381 -13.25 -17.51 -33.13
N THR A 382 -13.11 -18.67 -32.47
CA THR A 382 -11.83 -19.14 -31.93
C THR A 382 -10.75 -19.19 -33.01
N LEU A 383 -11.04 -19.83 -34.15
CA LEU A 383 -10.05 -19.92 -35.24
C LEU A 383 -9.70 -18.54 -35.79
N GLY A 384 -10.69 -17.66 -35.97
CA GLY A 384 -10.45 -16.28 -36.40
C GLY A 384 -9.51 -15.52 -35.46
N GLN A 385 -9.75 -15.60 -34.15
CA GLN A 385 -8.92 -14.96 -33.12
C GLN A 385 -7.49 -15.51 -33.14
N LEU A 386 -7.32 -16.83 -33.22
CA LEU A 386 -6.00 -17.47 -33.29
C LEU A 386 -5.22 -17.10 -34.57
N LEU A 387 -5.92 -16.95 -35.71
CA LEU A 387 -5.30 -16.49 -36.95
C LEU A 387 -4.82 -15.05 -36.83
N THR A 388 -5.61 -14.18 -36.21
CA THR A 388 -5.24 -12.77 -35.97
C THR A 388 -4.02 -12.65 -35.05
N VAL A 389 -4.03 -13.34 -33.91
CA VAL A 389 -2.92 -13.32 -32.94
C VAL A 389 -1.62 -13.85 -33.56
N ARG A 390 -1.71 -14.81 -34.49
CA ARG A 390 -0.56 -15.39 -35.18
C ARG A 390 -0.22 -14.69 -36.50
N SER A 391 -0.85 -13.57 -36.80
CA SER A 391 -0.54 -12.79 -38.00
C SER A 391 0.87 -12.20 -37.92
N GLY A 392 1.49 -11.94 -39.08
CA GLY A 392 2.82 -11.31 -39.14
C GLY A 392 2.88 -9.91 -38.53
N PHE A 393 1.71 -9.29 -38.27
CA PHE A 393 1.64 -8.01 -37.55
C PHE A 393 2.16 -8.11 -36.11
N PHE A 394 1.93 -9.24 -35.43
CA PHE A 394 2.37 -9.43 -34.04
C PHE A 394 3.71 -10.15 -33.90
N SER A 395 4.22 -10.79 -34.96
CA SER A 395 5.36 -11.72 -34.85
C SER A 395 6.66 -11.12 -34.33
N GLU A 396 6.82 -9.80 -34.41
CA GLU A 396 8.02 -9.09 -33.92
C GLU A 396 7.84 -8.47 -32.52
N SER A 397 6.60 -8.16 -32.13
CA SER A 397 6.28 -7.44 -30.89
C SER A 397 5.78 -8.34 -29.78
N GLU A 398 5.02 -9.39 -30.12
CA GLU A 398 4.33 -10.27 -29.19
C GLU A 398 4.44 -11.74 -29.62
N TRP A 399 4.88 -12.60 -28.69
CA TRP A 399 5.09 -14.03 -28.97
C TRP A 399 4.17 -14.87 -28.07
N ILE A 400 3.11 -15.43 -28.68
CA ILE A 400 2.08 -16.25 -27.99
C ILE A 400 2.10 -17.68 -28.58
N PRO A 401 3.07 -18.53 -28.19
CA PRO A 401 3.21 -19.89 -28.73
C PRO A 401 2.04 -20.80 -28.34
N GLU A 402 1.36 -20.53 -27.23
CA GLU A 402 0.23 -21.30 -26.71
C GLU A 402 -0.97 -21.29 -27.67
N ALA A 403 -1.04 -20.33 -28.60
CA ALA A 403 -2.02 -20.30 -29.68
C ALA A 403 -1.99 -21.57 -30.55
N HIS A 404 -0.82 -22.24 -30.66
CA HIS A 404 -0.71 -23.52 -31.35
C HIS A 404 -1.40 -24.66 -30.59
N VAL A 405 -1.39 -24.61 -29.26
CA VAL A 405 -2.05 -25.63 -28.42
C VAL A 405 -3.55 -25.54 -28.62
N LEU A 406 -4.15 -24.36 -28.46
CA LEU A 406 -5.59 -24.18 -28.66
C LEU A 406 -6.05 -24.53 -30.08
N ARG A 407 -5.20 -24.30 -31.09
CA ARG A 407 -5.51 -24.70 -32.48
C ARG A 407 -5.54 -26.23 -32.67
N SER A 408 -4.78 -26.96 -31.87
CA SER A 408 -4.64 -28.43 -32.01
C SER A 408 -5.74 -29.21 -31.32
N LEU A 409 -6.38 -28.61 -30.32
CA LEU A 409 -7.60 -29.09 -29.67
C LEU A 409 -8.79 -28.93 -30.61
#